data_AF-A0A9E4DWH0-F1
#
_entry.id   AF-A0A9E4DWH0-F1
#
_cell.length_a   1.000
_cell.length_b   1.000
_cell.length_c   1.000
_cell.angle_alpha   90.00
_cell.angle_beta   90.00
_cell.angle_gamma   90.00
#
_symmetry.space_group_name_H-M   'P 1'
#
loop_
_entity.id
_entity.type
_entity.pdbx_description
1 polymer ?
#
loop_
_entity_poly.entity_id
_entity_poly.type
_entity_poly.pdbx_seq_one_letter_code
_entity_poly.pdbx_strand_id
1 'polypeptide(L)'
;MYRIVVLGLTALLTLSLVTITNAEMSEKAKMGRELFSDPSFGGTLDPAKASGLSCSDCHADFDEAATPDGRIRAGHSIVGVPHRGTAKGGMITADIFERAAGGGGFCYQHFLQKIPSDKVDPTAIPEEQAAALMAYFAHVSGDSKGPQFQITMLDKAAASAAADQIMEMEGDAQRGWKLYGQACNVCHPTAKKAGIGSQLVKRRPPRDLEKRKHQIAAYVRKGGFIMPFFSEDRLSDQAIADIVAFIAKLVEESK
;
A
#
# COMPACT_ATOMS: atom_id res chain seq x y z
N MET A 1 53.55 -49.17 0.36
CA MET A 1 53.06 -48.11 1.26
C MET A 1 52.66 -46.89 0.43
N TYR A 2 51.52 -46.94 -0.26
CA TYR A 2 50.97 -45.84 -1.07
C TYR A 2 49.45 -45.86 -0.96
N ARG A 3 48.96 -45.73 0.26
CA ARG A 3 47.57 -45.45 0.61
C ARG A 3 47.66 -44.50 1.80
N ILE A 4 46.79 -43.49 1.86
CA ILE A 4 46.72 -42.44 2.89
C ILE A 4 47.52 -41.15 2.58
N VAL A 5 47.30 -40.49 1.43
CA VAL A 5 47.50 -39.01 1.31
C VAL A 5 46.54 -38.37 0.28
N VAL A 6 45.31 -38.85 0.14
CA VAL A 6 44.34 -38.26 -0.84
C VAL A 6 42.96 -37.95 -0.23
N LEU A 7 42.79 -38.14 1.09
CA LEU A 7 41.49 -37.91 1.77
C LEU A 7 41.47 -36.68 2.68
N GLY A 8 42.53 -35.87 2.71
CA GLY A 8 42.62 -34.70 3.59
C GLY A 8 42.29 -33.35 2.94
N LEU A 9 42.33 -33.24 1.60
CA LEU A 9 42.21 -31.94 0.92
C LEU A 9 40.84 -31.64 0.30
N THR A 10 39.96 -32.64 0.19
CA THR A 10 38.63 -32.48 -0.43
C THR A 10 37.52 -32.17 0.58
N ALA A 11 37.73 -32.42 1.87
CA ALA A 11 36.71 -32.14 2.92
C ALA A 11 36.76 -30.70 3.46
N LEU A 12 37.85 -29.96 3.24
CA LEU A 12 37.99 -28.56 3.69
C LEU A 12 37.55 -27.53 2.63
N LEU A 13 37.37 -27.95 1.38
CA LEU A 13 36.93 -27.08 0.27
C LEU A 13 35.43 -27.17 -0.02
N THR A 14 34.71 -28.10 0.59
CA THR A 14 33.24 -28.20 0.48
C THR A 14 32.49 -27.43 1.56
N LEU A 15 33.17 -26.87 2.56
CA LEU A 15 32.55 -26.02 3.59
C LEU A 15 32.63 -24.52 3.27
N SER A 16 33.20 -24.14 2.12
CA SER A 16 33.45 -22.75 1.73
C SER A 16 32.60 -22.27 0.54
N LEU A 17 31.68 -23.11 0.02
CA LEU A 17 30.98 -22.83 -1.25
C LEU A 17 29.44 -22.95 -1.19
N VAL A 18 28.82 -22.74 -0.02
CA VAL A 18 27.35 -22.59 0.11
C VAL A 18 27.01 -21.35 0.95
N THR A 19 27.64 -20.23 0.64
CA THR A 19 27.10 -18.90 0.93
C THR A 19 26.96 -18.17 -0.39
N ILE A 20 26.03 -18.64 -1.23
CA ILE A 20 25.43 -17.77 -2.22
C ILE A 20 24.78 -16.65 -1.40
N THR A 21 25.42 -15.49 -1.39
CA THR A 21 25.04 -14.34 -0.58
C THR A 21 23.72 -13.77 -1.10
N ASN A 22 22.61 -14.33 -0.64
CA ASN A 22 21.54 -13.45 -0.17
C ASN A 22 22.17 -12.67 0.97
N ALA A 23 22.51 -11.41 0.76
CA ALA A 23 22.99 -10.56 1.84
C ALA A 23 21.96 -10.65 2.97
N GLU A 24 22.32 -11.29 4.08
CA GLU A 24 21.41 -11.41 5.20
C GLU A 24 20.99 -9.99 5.61
N MET A 25 19.68 -9.79 5.73
CA MET A 25 19.11 -8.51 6.13
C MET A 25 19.70 -8.09 7.47
N SER A 26 20.23 -6.86 7.55
CA SER A 26 20.76 -6.33 8.83
C SER A 26 19.68 -6.31 9.91
N GLU A 27 20.06 -6.36 11.20
CA GLU A 27 19.09 -6.27 12.31
C GLU A 27 18.20 -5.01 12.22
N LYS A 28 18.79 -3.89 11.81
CA LYS A 28 18.05 -2.63 11.59
C LYS A 28 17.01 -2.78 10.46
N ALA A 29 17.36 -3.45 9.37
CA ALA A 29 16.42 -3.73 8.29
C ALA A 29 15.36 -4.79 8.68
N LYS A 30 15.68 -5.76 9.54
CA LYS A 30 14.70 -6.70 10.10
C LYS A 30 13.66 -5.96 10.94
N MET A 31 14.09 -5.04 11.81
CA MET A 31 13.21 -4.16 12.57
C MET A 31 12.33 -3.31 11.63
N GLY A 32 12.91 -2.76 10.54
CA GLY A 32 12.14 -2.02 9.54
C GLY A 32 11.07 -2.86 8.85
N ARG A 33 11.37 -4.12 8.51
CA ARG A 33 10.40 -5.07 7.94
C ARG A 33 9.25 -5.35 8.90
N GLU A 34 9.56 -5.55 10.18
CA GLU A 34 8.54 -5.76 11.21
C GLU A 34 7.62 -4.55 11.33
N LEU A 35 8.19 -3.34 11.45
CA LEU A 35 7.41 -2.09 11.50
C LEU A 35 6.54 -1.88 10.26
N PHE A 36 7.04 -2.23 9.07
CA PHE A 36 6.30 -2.10 7.81
C PHE A 36 5.00 -2.92 7.80
N SER A 37 4.97 -4.04 8.51
CA SER A 37 3.82 -4.97 8.55
C SER A 37 3.06 -4.95 9.87
N ASP A 38 3.52 -4.19 10.87
CA ASP A 38 2.92 -4.14 12.20
C ASP A 38 1.87 -3.02 12.32
N PRO A 39 0.58 -3.35 12.49
CA PRO A 39 -0.48 -2.35 12.63
C PRO A 39 -0.42 -1.55 13.94
N SER A 40 0.41 -1.94 14.91
CA SER A 40 0.70 -1.18 16.13
C SER A 40 1.94 -0.29 16.01
N PHE A 41 2.71 -0.45 14.92
CA PHE A 41 3.98 0.21 14.66
C PHE A 41 4.94 0.14 15.86
N GLY A 42 5.23 -1.07 16.33
CA GLY A 42 6.04 -1.34 17.52
C GLY A 42 5.41 -0.81 18.81
N GLY A 43 4.08 -0.70 18.87
CA GLY A 43 3.35 -0.16 20.02
C GLY A 43 3.42 1.36 20.20
N THR A 44 3.89 2.11 19.20
CA THR A 44 4.07 3.57 19.32
C THR A 44 2.88 4.39 18.85
N LEU A 45 1.87 3.77 18.24
CA LEU A 45 0.64 4.47 17.87
C LEU A 45 -0.22 4.76 19.10
N ASP A 46 -0.91 5.90 19.11
CA ASP A 46 -1.95 6.16 20.10
C ASP A 46 -3.10 5.13 19.96
N PRO A 47 -3.35 4.27 20.98
CA PRO A 47 -4.35 3.20 20.88
C PRO A 47 -5.77 3.72 20.64
N ALA A 48 -6.08 4.96 21.06
CA ALA A 48 -7.39 5.57 20.83
C ALA A 48 -7.57 6.04 19.37
N LYS A 49 -6.46 6.19 18.64
CA LYS A 49 -6.44 6.70 17.27
C LYS A 49 -6.05 5.65 16.23
N ALA A 50 -5.43 4.55 16.62
CA ALA A 50 -5.00 3.48 15.74
C ALA A 50 -6.10 3.05 14.74
N SER A 51 -5.74 2.95 13.46
CA SER A 51 -6.64 2.51 12.39
C SER A 51 -6.68 1.00 12.21
N GLY A 52 -5.66 0.30 12.67
CA GLY A 52 -5.45 -1.13 12.40
C GLY A 52 -4.85 -1.41 11.02
N LEU A 53 -4.49 -0.37 10.26
CA LEU A 53 -3.69 -0.51 9.04
C LEU A 53 -2.21 -0.72 9.38
N SER A 54 -1.50 -1.34 8.45
CA SER A 54 -0.04 -1.37 8.35
C SER A 54 0.40 -0.76 7.01
N CYS A 55 1.71 -0.52 6.82
CA CYS A 55 2.20 -0.01 5.54
C CYS A 55 1.97 -1.04 4.41
N SER A 56 2.10 -2.34 4.72
CA SER A 56 1.96 -3.44 3.75
C SER A 56 0.53 -3.64 3.23
N ASP A 57 -0.48 -3.07 3.91
CA ASP A 57 -1.86 -3.04 3.42
C ASP A 57 -2.03 -2.18 2.17
N CYS A 58 -1.18 -1.15 2.02
CA CYS A 58 -1.23 -0.18 0.94
C CYS A 58 0.01 -0.20 0.03
N HIS A 59 1.11 -0.81 0.44
CA HIS A 59 2.36 -0.85 -0.33
C HIS A 59 2.92 -2.27 -0.40
N ALA A 60 3.48 -2.65 -1.55
CA ALA A 60 4.26 -3.87 -1.67
C ALA A 60 5.73 -3.59 -1.32
N ASP A 61 6.42 -4.56 -0.73
CA ASP A 61 7.86 -4.55 -0.49
C ASP A 61 8.68 -5.27 -1.57
N PHE A 62 8.02 -5.58 -2.69
CA PHE A 62 8.59 -6.21 -3.87
C PHE A 62 8.12 -5.48 -5.14
N ASP A 63 8.74 -5.79 -6.28
CA ASP A 63 8.27 -5.34 -7.58
C ASP A 63 7.02 -6.14 -8.00
N GLU A 64 5.85 -5.52 -7.90
CA GLU A 64 4.57 -6.14 -8.25
C GLU A 64 4.46 -6.52 -9.74
N ALA A 65 5.22 -5.87 -10.63
CA ALA A 65 5.24 -6.21 -12.05
C ALA A 65 6.08 -7.47 -12.31
N ALA A 66 7.19 -7.63 -11.59
CA ALA A 66 8.04 -8.80 -11.68
C ALA A 66 7.44 -10.02 -10.95
N THR A 67 6.82 -9.79 -9.79
CA THR A 67 6.29 -10.85 -8.90
C THR A 67 4.86 -10.51 -8.48
N PRO A 68 3.85 -10.72 -9.35
CA PRO A 68 2.48 -10.39 -9.02
C PRO A 68 1.90 -11.31 -7.94
N ASP A 69 1.34 -10.73 -6.88
CA ASP A 69 0.66 -11.46 -5.79
C ASP A 69 -0.88 -11.44 -5.94
N GLY A 70 -1.36 -10.87 -7.04
CA GLY A 70 -2.78 -10.75 -7.35
C GLY A 70 -3.51 -9.62 -6.61
N ARG A 71 -2.83 -8.81 -5.78
CA ARG A 71 -3.43 -7.64 -5.13
C ARG A 71 -3.25 -6.38 -5.98
N ILE A 72 -4.19 -5.46 -5.83
CA ILE A 72 -4.08 -4.10 -6.36
C ILE A 72 -4.03 -3.16 -5.17
N ARG A 73 -2.81 -2.75 -4.79
CA ARG A 73 -2.63 -1.83 -3.66
C ARG A 73 -2.81 -0.38 -4.10
N ALA A 74 -3.30 0.47 -3.20
CA ALA A 74 -3.47 1.90 -3.50
C ALA A 74 -2.13 2.62 -3.70
N GLY A 75 -1.13 2.29 -2.89
CA GLY A 75 0.23 2.79 -3.02
C GLY A 75 1.09 1.87 -3.89
N HIS A 76 2.04 2.49 -4.59
CA HIS A 76 3.08 1.78 -5.33
C HIS A 76 4.05 1.06 -4.39
N SER A 77 4.79 0.10 -4.94
CA SER A 77 5.88 -0.58 -4.23
C SER A 77 6.85 0.40 -3.54
N ILE A 78 7.39 -0.01 -2.39
CA ILE A 78 8.47 0.70 -1.69
C ILE A 78 9.85 0.47 -2.33
N VAL A 79 9.96 -0.42 -3.34
CA VAL A 79 11.18 -0.57 -4.13
C VAL A 79 11.55 0.78 -4.76
N GLY A 80 12.80 1.17 -4.59
CA GLY A 80 13.38 2.42 -5.06
C GLY A 80 13.12 3.64 -4.18
N VAL A 81 12.40 3.52 -3.06
CA VAL A 81 12.12 4.66 -2.15
C VAL A 81 13.38 5.46 -1.79
N PRO A 82 14.51 4.85 -1.39
CA PRO A 82 15.71 5.60 -1.00
C PRO A 82 16.26 6.52 -2.10
N HIS A 83 15.92 6.27 -3.37
CA HIS A 83 16.42 7.05 -4.51
C HIS A 83 15.48 8.17 -4.97
N ARG A 84 14.29 8.33 -4.36
CA ARG A 84 13.27 9.29 -4.82
C ARG A 84 13.58 10.73 -4.44
N GLY A 85 14.24 10.95 -3.30
CA GLY A 85 14.64 12.27 -2.79
C GLY A 85 13.50 13.19 -2.36
N THR A 86 12.26 12.98 -2.81
CA THR A 86 11.06 13.70 -2.34
C THR A 86 9.86 12.76 -2.30
N ALA A 87 8.83 13.13 -1.53
CA ALA A 87 7.58 12.37 -1.46
C ALA A 87 6.35 13.28 -1.28
N LYS A 88 5.17 12.70 -1.49
CA LYS A 88 3.86 13.32 -1.24
C LYS A 88 3.69 14.70 -1.91
N GLY A 89 3.99 14.77 -3.21
CA GLY A 89 3.80 16.00 -3.99
C GLY A 89 4.65 17.18 -3.51
N GLY A 90 5.81 16.91 -2.89
CA GLY A 90 6.74 17.93 -2.40
C GLY A 90 6.56 18.30 -0.92
N MET A 91 5.57 17.74 -0.21
CA MET A 91 5.44 17.91 1.24
C MET A 91 6.67 17.39 2.00
N ILE A 92 7.29 16.33 1.48
CA ILE A 92 8.51 15.77 2.04
C ILE A 92 9.64 16.10 1.08
N THR A 93 10.45 17.07 1.50
CA THR A 93 11.61 17.60 0.79
C THR A 93 12.84 16.75 1.03
N ALA A 94 13.90 16.99 0.26
CA ALA A 94 15.14 16.21 0.32
C ALA A 94 15.84 16.27 1.69
N ASP A 95 15.77 17.41 2.38
CA ASP A 95 16.40 17.63 3.69
C ASP A 95 15.75 16.82 4.83
N ILE A 96 14.44 16.52 4.73
CA ILE A 96 13.73 15.70 5.71
C ILE A 96 13.42 14.28 5.22
N PHE A 97 13.83 13.91 3.99
CA PHE A 97 13.41 12.68 3.34
C PHE A 97 13.73 11.43 4.16
N GLU A 98 14.98 11.29 4.60
CA GLU A 98 15.41 10.16 5.44
C GLU A 98 14.72 10.18 6.80
N ARG A 99 14.63 11.37 7.43
CA ARG A 99 13.98 11.54 8.73
C ARG A 99 12.49 11.22 8.69
N ALA A 100 11.84 11.46 7.55
CA ALA A 100 10.44 11.15 7.28
C ALA A 100 10.24 9.71 6.76
N ALA A 101 11.26 8.85 6.87
CA ALA A 101 11.26 7.48 6.37
C ALA A 101 10.78 7.39 4.90
N GLY A 102 11.31 8.26 4.04
CA GLY A 102 11.02 8.24 2.59
C GLY A 102 9.56 8.47 2.22
N GLY A 103 8.76 9.09 3.10
CA GLY A 103 7.31 9.23 2.94
C GLY A 103 6.50 8.57 4.06
N GLY A 104 7.10 7.62 4.78
CA GLY A 104 6.45 6.84 5.82
C GLY A 104 5.87 7.68 6.96
N GLY A 105 6.47 8.82 7.28
CA GLY A 105 5.97 9.70 8.36
C GLY A 105 4.56 10.24 8.10
N PHE A 106 4.22 10.54 6.85
CA PHE A 106 2.84 10.90 6.48
C PHE A 106 1.89 9.74 6.75
N CYS A 107 2.28 8.51 6.38
CA CYS A 107 1.48 7.31 6.62
C CYS A 107 1.27 7.08 8.13
N TYR A 108 2.35 7.15 8.91
CA TYR A 108 2.36 6.94 10.36
C TYR A 108 1.34 7.82 11.10
N GLN A 109 1.20 9.08 10.73
CA GLN A 109 0.20 9.94 11.37
C GLN A 109 -1.17 9.88 10.69
N HIS A 110 -1.20 10.02 9.35
CA HIS A 110 -2.47 10.16 8.65
C HIS A 110 -3.26 8.85 8.60
N PHE A 111 -2.63 7.79 8.09
CA PHE A 111 -3.32 6.53 7.84
C PHE A 111 -3.31 5.62 9.07
N LEU A 112 -2.20 5.55 9.81
CA LEU A 112 -2.12 4.67 10.98
C LEU A 112 -2.82 5.27 12.22
N GLN A 113 -2.88 6.61 12.33
CA GLN A 113 -3.43 7.31 13.51
C GLN A 113 -4.58 8.27 13.19
N LYS A 114 -5.11 8.26 11.97
CA LYS A 114 -6.29 9.08 11.60
C LYS A 114 -6.08 10.57 11.90
N ILE A 115 -4.85 11.07 11.75
CA ILE A 115 -4.55 12.49 11.92
C ILE A 115 -4.92 13.20 10.61
N PRO A 116 -5.70 14.31 10.63
CA PRO A 116 -5.98 15.10 9.44
C PRO A 116 -4.71 15.49 8.67
N SER A 117 -4.74 15.42 7.34
CA SER A 117 -3.55 15.57 6.50
C SER A 117 -2.84 16.93 6.65
N ASP A 118 -3.59 17.97 7.00
CA ASP A 118 -3.12 19.33 7.27
C ASP A 118 -2.44 19.49 8.64
N LYS A 119 -2.54 18.47 9.50
CA LYS A 119 -1.94 18.43 10.84
C LYS A 119 -0.81 17.42 10.96
N VAL A 120 -0.40 16.82 9.84
CA VAL A 120 0.66 15.83 9.81
C VAL A 120 2.00 16.50 10.00
N ASP A 121 2.75 16.02 10.99
CA ASP A 121 4.20 16.16 11.10
C ASP A 121 4.86 14.95 10.41
N PRO A 122 5.51 15.16 9.25
CA PRO A 122 6.16 14.09 8.50
C PRO A 122 7.36 13.47 9.23
N THR A 123 7.83 14.06 10.33
CA THR A 123 8.97 13.57 11.12
C THR A 123 8.55 12.90 12.44
N ALA A 124 7.26 12.70 12.67
CA ALA A 124 6.74 12.19 13.94
C ALA A 124 7.10 10.74 14.27
N ILE A 125 7.56 9.94 13.29
CA ILE A 125 8.09 8.60 13.56
C ILE A 125 9.31 8.73 14.50
N PRO A 126 9.43 7.92 15.57
CA PRO A 126 10.64 7.86 16.38
C PRO A 126 11.90 7.64 15.53
N GLU A 127 12.98 8.37 15.80
CA GLU A 127 14.16 8.44 14.92
C GLU A 127 14.74 7.06 14.59
N GLU A 128 14.88 6.18 15.59
CA GLU A 128 15.36 4.82 15.40
C GLU A 128 14.46 4.00 14.47
N GLN A 129 13.14 4.15 14.59
CA GLN A 129 12.16 3.47 13.74
C GLN A 129 12.16 4.01 12.31
N ALA A 130 12.37 5.33 12.13
CA ALA A 130 12.53 5.92 10.81
C ALA A 130 13.79 5.39 10.12
N ALA A 131 14.90 5.31 10.85
CA ALA A 131 16.15 4.73 10.35
C ALA A 131 16.01 3.22 10.04
N ALA A 132 15.23 2.49 10.84
CA ALA A 132 14.93 1.08 10.59
C ALA A 132 14.13 0.87 9.29
N LEU A 133 13.07 1.67 9.08
CA LEU A 133 12.32 1.66 7.82
C LEU A 133 13.22 1.98 6.63
N MET A 134 14.06 3.01 6.70
CA MET A 134 14.97 3.35 5.59
C MET A 134 15.98 2.24 5.31
N ALA A 135 16.50 1.58 6.34
CA ALA A 135 17.40 0.43 6.16
C ALA A 135 16.69 -0.74 5.47
N TYR A 136 15.43 -1.01 5.82
CA TYR A 136 14.62 -2.01 5.14
C TYR A 136 14.31 -1.62 3.69
N PHE A 137 13.95 -0.36 3.44
CA PHE A 137 13.68 0.15 2.10
C PHE A 137 14.92 0.06 1.20
N ALA A 138 16.10 0.37 1.74
CA ALA A 138 17.38 0.16 1.04
C ALA A 138 17.63 -1.32 0.74
N HIS A 139 17.37 -2.21 1.71
CA HIS A 139 17.53 -3.64 1.52
C HIS A 139 16.64 -4.20 0.39
N VAL A 140 15.34 -3.85 0.38
CA VAL A 140 14.43 -4.33 -0.69
C VAL A 140 14.66 -3.65 -2.04
N SER A 141 15.26 -2.46 -2.04
CA SER A 141 15.57 -1.75 -3.28
C SER A 141 16.85 -2.25 -3.95
N GLY A 142 17.88 -2.61 -3.18
CA GLY A 142 19.21 -2.84 -3.73
C GLY A 142 19.65 -1.64 -4.56
N ASP A 143 20.07 -1.87 -5.81
CA ASP A 143 20.41 -0.81 -6.78
C ASP A 143 19.20 -0.32 -7.61
N SER A 144 18.01 -0.89 -7.40
CA SER A 144 16.81 -0.54 -8.16
C SER A 144 16.28 0.83 -7.77
N LYS A 145 16.09 1.69 -8.77
CA LYS A 145 15.38 2.98 -8.61
C LYS A 145 13.86 2.82 -8.53
N GLY A 146 13.36 1.59 -8.63
CA GLY A 146 11.94 1.27 -8.59
C GLY A 146 11.17 1.73 -9.83
N PRO A 147 9.86 1.42 -9.87
CA PRO A 147 9.00 1.81 -10.97
C PRO A 147 8.89 3.34 -11.05
N GLN A 148 8.91 3.86 -12.28
CA GLN A 148 8.65 5.26 -12.55
C GLN A 148 7.14 5.45 -12.74
N PHE A 149 6.55 6.35 -11.96
CA PHE A 149 5.13 6.65 -12.02
C PHE A 149 4.90 8.12 -11.73
N GLN A 150 3.82 8.67 -12.29
CA GLN A 150 3.33 10.00 -11.93
C GLN A 150 2.08 9.81 -11.07
N ILE A 151 2.14 10.34 -9.85
CA ILE A 151 1.00 10.33 -8.95
C ILE A 151 0.38 11.72 -8.94
N THR A 152 -0.88 11.80 -9.32
CA THR A 152 -1.71 12.98 -9.12
C THR A 152 -2.88 12.61 -8.23
N MET A 153 -2.92 13.21 -7.03
CA MET A 153 -4.11 13.17 -6.19
C MET A 153 -5.10 14.19 -6.75
N LEU A 154 -6.30 13.71 -7.13
CA LEU A 154 -7.34 14.60 -7.61
C LEU A 154 -7.96 15.36 -6.44
N ASP A 155 -8.21 16.66 -6.63
CA ASP A 155 -9.05 17.42 -5.72
C ASP A 155 -10.53 17.01 -5.83
N LYS A 156 -11.39 17.65 -5.04
CA LYS A 156 -12.83 17.33 -5.02
C LYS A 156 -13.50 17.56 -6.38
N ALA A 157 -13.15 18.61 -7.11
CA ALA A 157 -13.78 18.96 -8.38
C ALA A 157 -13.30 18.00 -9.49
N ALA A 158 -11.99 17.79 -9.60
CA ALA A 158 -11.40 16.86 -10.55
C ALA A 158 -11.89 15.42 -10.32
N ALA A 159 -12.00 14.97 -9.07
CA ALA A 159 -12.53 13.63 -8.77
C ALA A 159 -14.03 13.50 -9.03
N SER A 160 -14.79 14.60 -8.93
CA SER A 160 -16.20 14.60 -9.34
C SER A 160 -16.32 14.46 -10.85
N ALA A 161 -15.51 15.18 -11.62
CA ALA A 161 -15.49 15.07 -13.08
C ALA A 161 -15.06 13.67 -13.55
N ALA A 162 -14.03 13.09 -12.92
CA ALA A 162 -13.64 11.71 -13.19
C ALA A 162 -14.78 10.73 -12.88
N ALA A 163 -15.51 10.95 -11.78
CA ALA A 163 -16.68 10.13 -11.46
C ALA A 163 -17.81 10.28 -12.48
N ASP A 164 -18.04 11.48 -13.02
CA ASP A 164 -19.02 11.69 -14.09
C ASP A 164 -18.67 10.83 -15.31
N GLN A 165 -17.39 10.83 -15.73
CA GLN A 165 -16.91 9.99 -16.83
C GLN A 165 -17.03 8.49 -16.55
N ILE A 166 -16.66 8.04 -15.35
CA ILE A 166 -16.79 6.63 -14.94
C ILE A 166 -18.26 6.17 -14.97
N MET A 167 -19.19 7.04 -14.60
CA MET A 167 -20.62 6.71 -14.55
C MET A 167 -21.27 6.58 -15.94
N GLU A 168 -20.62 7.09 -16.99
CA GLU A 168 -21.02 6.89 -18.39
C GLU A 168 -20.54 5.55 -18.95
N MET A 169 -19.61 4.87 -18.27
CA MET A 169 -19.07 3.57 -18.70
C MET A 169 -20.00 2.41 -18.33
N GLU A 170 -20.07 1.40 -19.20
CA GLU A 170 -20.78 0.16 -18.90
C GLU A 170 -19.94 -0.73 -17.98
N GLY A 171 -20.37 -0.91 -16.74
CA GLY A 171 -19.68 -1.72 -15.75
C GLY A 171 -20.10 -3.20 -15.76
N ASP A 172 -19.14 -4.10 -15.60
CA ASP A 172 -19.34 -5.54 -15.46
C ASP A 172 -19.22 -5.98 -13.99
N ALA A 173 -20.33 -6.40 -13.40
CA ALA A 173 -20.38 -6.80 -11.99
C ALA A 173 -19.54 -8.05 -11.67
N GLN A 174 -19.32 -8.96 -12.63
CA GLN A 174 -18.50 -10.15 -12.41
C GLN A 174 -17.01 -9.79 -12.39
N ARG A 175 -16.56 -8.95 -13.32
CA ARG A 175 -15.21 -8.36 -13.26
C ARG A 175 -15.04 -7.49 -12.02
N GLY A 176 -16.07 -6.72 -11.66
CA GLY A 176 -16.11 -5.88 -10.48
C GLY A 176 -15.89 -6.63 -9.17
N TRP A 177 -16.48 -7.83 -9.03
CA TRP A 177 -16.24 -8.68 -7.86
C TRP A 177 -14.77 -9.10 -7.76
N LYS A 178 -14.16 -9.50 -8.88
CA LYS A 178 -12.74 -9.87 -8.90
C LYS A 178 -11.88 -8.69 -8.47
N LEU A 179 -12.06 -7.53 -9.11
CA LEU A 179 -11.30 -6.31 -8.81
C LEU A 179 -11.51 -5.83 -7.37
N TYR A 180 -12.73 -5.93 -6.85
CA TYR A 180 -13.02 -5.65 -5.44
C TYR A 180 -12.20 -6.54 -4.50
N GLY A 181 -12.12 -7.84 -4.82
CA GLY A 181 -11.30 -8.80 -4.06
C GLY A 181 -9.81 -8.53 -4.13
N GLN A 182 -9.32 -7.81 -5.14
CA GLN A 182 -7.91 -7.47 -5.29
C GLN A 182 -7.57 -6.12 -4.65
N ALA A 183 -8.48 -5.15 -4.70
CA ALA A 183 -8.22 -3.76 -4.34
C ALA A 183 -8.90 -3.28 -3.05
N CYS A 184 -10.10 -3.78 -2.74
CA CYS A 184 -10.97 -3.18 -1.74
C CYS A 184 -11.09 -4.03 -0.47
N ASN A 185 -10.97 -5.35 -0.58
CA ASN A 185 -11.28 -6.29 0.50
C ASN A 185 -10.41 -6.15 1.75
N VAL A 186 -9.21 -5.59 1.61
CA VAL A 186 -8.26 -5.33 2.70
C VAL A 186 -8.90 -4.43 3.76
N CYS A 187 -9.56 -3.36 3.31
CA CYS A 187 -10.23 -2.41 4.18
C CYS A 187 -11.73 -2.69 4.32
N HIS A 188 -12.34 -3.25 3.27
CA HIS A 188 -13.76 -3.56 3.20
C HIS A 188 -13.94 -5.10 3.06
N PRO A 189 -13.79 -5.89 4.14
CA PRO A 189 -13.68 -7.36 4.09
C PRO A 189 -14.77 -8.05 3.26
N THR A 190 -15.99 -7.51 3.34
CA THR A 190 -17.04 -7.76 2.36
C THR A 190 -17.72 -6.43 2.08
N ALA A 191 -18.36 -6.29 0.91
CA ALA A 191 -19.12 -5.08 0.61
C ALA A 191 -20.26 -4.86 1.63
N LYS A 192 -20.73 -5.93 2.29
CA LYS A 192 -21.84 -5.93 3.25
C LYS A 192 -21.39 -5.86 4.72
N LYS A 193 -20.10 -5.86 5.04
CA LYS A 193 -19.59 -5.84 6.42
C LYS A 193 -18.56 -4.71 6.59
N ALA A 194 -18.63 -4.01 7.71
CA ALA A 194 -17.59 -3.05 8.07
C ALA A 194 -16.29 -3.76 8.47
N GLY A 195 -15.17 -3.14 8.14
CA GLY A 195 -13.84 -3.48 8.64
C GLY A 195 -13.14 -2.21 9.09
N ILE A 196 -11.89 -2.03 8.67
CA ILE A 196 -11.20 -0.73 8.78
C ILE A 196 -11.99 0.34 8.02
N GLY A 197 -12.43 -0.02 6.81
CA GLY A 197 -13.34 0.77 5.99
C GLY A 197 -14.81 0.54 6.37
N SER A 198 -15.64 1.56 6.09
CA SER A 198 -17.08 1.48 6.34
C SER A 198 -17.77 0.40 5.50
N GLN A 199 -18.88 -0.14 6.00
CA GLN A 199 -19.79 -0.97 5.21
C GLN A 199 -20.28 -0.20 3.95
N LEU A 200 -20.08 -0.79 2.77
CA LEU A 200 -20.40 -0.16 1.49
C LEU A 200 -21.87 -0.38 1.08
N VAL A 201 -22.39 -1.58 1.32
CA VAL A 201 -23.76 -2.03 1.07
C VAL A 201 -24.47 -2.18 2.42
N LYS A 202 -25.39 -1.27 2.71
CA LYS A 202 -26.17 -1.24 3.96
C LYS A 202 -27.44 -2.09 3.83
N ARG A 203 -28.01 -2.49 4.97
CA ARG A 203 -29.29 -3.23 5.04
C ARG A 203 -30.44 -2.50 4.36
N ARG A 204 -30.48 -1.17 4.48
CA ARG A 204 -31.44 -0.33 3.76
C ARG A 204 -30.75 0.27 2.54
N PRO A 205 -31.30 0.11 1.32
CA PRO A 205 -30.73 0.73 0.14
C PRO A 205 -30.69 2.26 0.29
N PRO A 206 -29.72 2.94 -0.35
CA PRO A 206 -29.68 4.39 -0.39
C PRO A 206 -30.93 4.94 -1.08
N ARG A 207 -31.35 6.15 -0.70
CA ARG A 207 -32.48 6.85 -1.37
C ARG A 207 -32.18 7.13 -2.84
N ASP A 208 -30.91 7.37 -3.15
CA ASP A 208 -30.41 7.69 -4.48
C ASP A 208 -29.19 6.81 -4.75
N LEU A 209 -29.39 5.79 -5.58
CA LEU A 209 -28.34 4.82 -5.93
C LEU A 209 -27.29 5.44 -6.85
N GLU A 210 -27.71 6.26 -7.81
CA GLU A 210 -26.79 6.89 -8.77
C GLU A 210 -25.84 7.86 -8.08
N LYS A 211 -26.37 8.70 -7.17
CA LYS A 211 -25.52 9.54 -6.33
C LYS A 211 -24.56 8.73 -5.46
N ARG A 212 -24.98 7.55 -4.98
CA ARG A 212 -24.10 6.68 -4.19
C ARG A 212 -22.99 6.07 -5.06
N LYS A 213 -23.31 5.61 -6.26
CA LYS A 213 -22.34 5.07 -7.23
C LYS A 213 -21.29 6.14 -7.60
N HIS A 214 -21.75 7.34 -7.94
CA HIS A 214 -20.90 8.50 -8.21
C HIS A 214 -19.96 8.82 -7.05
N GLN A 215 -20.50 8.88 -5.83
CA GLN A 215 -19.69 9.11 -4.62
C GLN A 215 -18.60 8.06 -4.44
N ILE A 216 -18.90 6.78 -4.67
CA ILE A 216 -17.91 5.69 -4.58
C ILE A 216 -16.79 5.93 -5.59
N ALA A 217 -17.13 6.18 -6.87
CA ALA A 217 -16.14 6.46 -7.92
C ALA A 217 -15.24 7.67 -7.55
N ALA A 218 -15.84 8.77 -7.09
CA ALA A 218 -15.10 9.96 -6.69
C ALA A 218 -14.18 9.70 -5.47
N TYR A 219 -14.63 8.91 -4.49
CA TYR A 219 -13.80 8.56 -3.33
C TYR A 219 -12.61 7.68 -3.69
N VAL A 220 -12.77 6.77 -4.67
CA VAL A 220 -11.64 5.96 -5.16
C VAL A 220 -10.53 6.85 -5.74
N ARG A 221 -10.89 7.89 -6.49
CA ARG A 221 -9.92 8.79 -7.16
C ARG A 221 -9.24 9.83 -6.26
N LYS A 222 -9.96 10.38 -5.28
CA LYS A 222 -9.41 11.41 -4.38
C LYS A 222 -8.96 10.88 -3.02
N GLY A 223 -9.39 9.67 -2.67
CA GLY A 223 -9.27 9.14 -1.31
C GLY A 223 -10.31 9.72 -0.35
N GLY A 224 -10.26 9.26 0.89
CA GLY A 224 -11.06 9.74 2.00
C GLY A 224 -10.18 10.11 3.18
N PHE A 225 -10.75 10.15 4.37
CA PHE A 225 -10.01 10.48 5.58
C PHE A 225 -8.91 9.45 5.90
N ILE A 226 -9.24 8.16 5.81
CA ILE A 226 -8.30 7.05 6.00
C ILE A 226 -8.30 6.08 4.82
N MET A 227 -9.16 6.34 3.83
CA MET A 227 -9.21 5.57 2.59
C MET A 227 -8.15 6.17 1.65
N PRO A 228 -7.14 5.41 1.23
CA PRO A 228 -6.17 5.92 0.26
C PRO A 228 -6.86 6.14 -1.09
N PHE A 229 -6.30 7.04 -1.90
CA PHE A 229 -6.73 7.21 -3.29
C PHE A 229 -6.06 6.16 -4.17
N PHE A 230 -6.70 5.80 -5.28
CA PHE A 230 -6.13 4.99 -6.35
C PHE A 230 -5.91 5.88 -7.58
N SER A 231 -4.66 6.01 -8.00
CA SER A 231 -4.31 6.64 -9.28
C SER A 231 -4.77 5.78 -10.46
N GLU A 232 -4.85 6.39 -11.64
CA GLU A 232 -5.31 5.73 -12.87
C GLU A 232 -4.48 4.50 -13.24
N ASP A 233 -3.18 4.54 -12.98
CA ASP A 233 -2.26 3.43 -13.26
C ASP A 233 -2.44 2.26 -12.28
N ARG A 234 -2.99 2.50 -11.09
CA ARG A 234 -3.31 1.45 -10.11
C ARG A 234 -4.67 0.82 -10.36
N LEU A 235 -5.65 1.64 -10.74
CA LEU A 235 -7.00 1.20 -11.01
C LEU A 235 -7.57 2.07 -12.13
N SER A 236 -7.87 1.49 -13.29
CA SER A 236 -8.42 2.25 -14.43
C SER A 236 -9.87 2.68 -14.17
N ASP A 237 -10.36 3.66 -14.92
CA ASP A 237 -11.76 4.12 -14.81
C ASP A 237 -12.76 2.99 -15.09
N GLN A 238 -12.51 2.17 -16.11
CA GLN A 238 -13.33 0.99 -16.39
C GLN A 238 -13.32 -0.02 -15.23
N ALA A 239 -12.18 -0.21 -14.55
CA ALA A 239 -12.11 -1.07 -13.38
C ALA A 239 -12.95 -0.51 -12.22
N ILE A 240 -13.00 0.81 -12.06
CA ILE A 240 -13.90 1.46 -11.09
C ILE A 240 -15.35 1.27 -11.50
N ALA A 241 -15.70 1.46 -12.77
CA ALA A 241 -17.07 1.23 -13.28
C ALA A 241 -17.54 -0.20 -12.99
N ASP A 242 -16.67 -1.20 -13.24
CA ASP A 242 -16.93 -2.60 -12.93
C ASP A 242 -17.17 -2.82 -11.41
N ILE A 243 -16.30 -2.27 -10.54
CA ILE A 243 -16.45 -2.36 -9.07
C ILE A 243 -17.76 -1.69 -8.62
N VAL A 244 -18.10 -0.53 -9.17
CA VAL A 244 -19.33 0.20 -8.87
C VAL A 244 -20.55 -0.60 -9.29
N ALA A 245 -20.53 -1.25 -10.46
CA ALA A 245 -21.58 -2.15 -10.92
C ALA A 245 -21.76 -3.36 -9.99
N PHE A 246 -20.67 -3.96 -9.53
CA PHE A 246 -20.70 -5.02 -8.52
C PHE A 246 -21.37 -4.57 -7.22
N ILE A 247 -20.96 -3.41 -6.67
CA ILE A 247 -21.55 -2.88 -5.43
C ILE A 247 -23.04 -2.54 -5.63
N ALA A 248 -23.41 -1.95 -6.77
CA ALA A 248 -24.78 -1.61 -7.10
C ALA A 248 -25.67 -2.87 -7.16
N LYS A 249 -25.22 -3.93 -7.84
CA LYS A 249 -25.91 -5.22 -7.88
C LYS A 249 -26.19 -5.76 -6.47
N LEU A 250 -25.21 -5.71 -5.56
CA LEU A 250 -25.41 -6.14 -4.18
C LEU A 250 -26.42 -5.30 -3.39
N VAL A 251 -26.51 -3.99 -3.69
CA VAL A 251 -27.52 -3.10 -3.08
C VAL A 251 -28.91 -3.49 -3.56
N GLU A 252 -29.06 -3.81 -4.84
CA GLU A 252 -30.34 -4.21 -5.45
C GLU A 252 -30.83 -5.56 -4.93
N GLU A 253 -29.93 -6.53 -4.77
CA GLU A 253 -30.21 -7.84 -4.15
C GLU A 253 -30.55 -7.76 -2.66
N SER A 254 -30.28 -6.63 -2.00
CA SER A 254 -30.57 -6.41 -0.58
C SER A 254 -31.89 -5.66 -0.35
N LYS A 255 -32.66 -5.38 -1.41
CA LYS A 255 -34.03 -4.83 -1.35
C LYS A 255 -35.03 -5.90 -0.88
#